data_AF-A0A3P7Z8C0-F1
#
_entry.id   AF-A0A3P7Z8C0-F1
#
_cell.length_a   1.000
_cell.length_b   1.000
_cell.length_c   1.000
_cell.angle_alpha   90.00
_cell.angle_beta   90.00
_cell.angle_gamma   90.00
#
_symmetry.space_group_name_H-M   'P 1'
#
loop_
_entity.id
_entity.type
_entity.pdbx_description
1 polymer ?
#
loop_
_entity_poly.entity_id
_entity_poly.type
_entity_poly.pdbx_seq_one_letter_code
_entity_poly.pdbx_strand_id
1 'polypeptide(L)'
;MKWFAGSVSTAIQVSRKNNALFIVFIESKNGRGEKMRQLWDKLVDSDPTPVLPASYFIDNLGKPIEVITLLKDMDYDEFFSKINNSVKTFTAATKAAPVNHALSQQAAASHEVSAASSSHPPTSSTAAPLDDKIQRAKLLLEQKKRLEEEAKKEEEKRLELERIQAGKLMQEAQKKREEQELIEAAAQRRRDKIEAEKVRERLKAQIKADREEREFRERRGKPLDASAAGDMPPKEAAPRMEPVPSDRCRVQVRLPDGDNIVEEFPSSDCLNNLVELIRQDGRVCGAFSIAQVYPRKVFCDEELQKSFLDLCLTPNCTLLIVQV
;
A
#
# COMPACT_ATOMS: atom_id res chain seq x y z
N MET A 1 -11.18 -13.67 6.82
CA MET A 1 -10.00 -13.46 7.73
C MET A 1 -8.81 -14.36 7.31
N LYS A 2 -7.54 -14.13 7.75
CA LYS A 2 -6.38 -15.00 7.40
C LYS A 2 -5.64 -15.56 8.62
N TRP A 3 -5.63 -16.89 8.74
CA TRP A 3 -4.77 -17.62 9.70
C TRP A 3 -3.31 -17.63 9.23
N PHE A 4 -2.37 -17.59 10.17
CA PHE A 4 -0.92 -17.65 9.90
C PHE A 4 -0.33 -18.96 10.41
N ALA A 5 0.39 -19.69 9.55
CA ALA A 5 1.14 -20.89 9.91
C ALA A 5 2.63 -20.55 10.10
N GLY A 6 3.20 -20.94 11.24
CA GLY A 6 4.60 -20.69 11.59
C GLY A 6 4.76 -20.18 13.02
N SER A 7 5.93 -19.63 13.36
CA SER A 7 6.19 -19.12 14.70
C SER A 7 5.45 -17.81 14.99
N VAL A 8 5.07 -17.60 16.27
CA VAL A 8 4.46 -16.34 16.74
C VAL A 8 5.35 -15.14 16.43
N SER A 9 6.67 -15.27 16.58
CA SER A 9 7.65 -14.23 16.26
C SER A 9 7.61 -13.81 14.78
N THR A 10 7.47 -14.79 13.88
CA THR A 10 7.31 -14.54 12.43
C THR A 10 5.96 -13.89 12.13
N ALA A 11 4.89 -14.34 12.80
CA ALA A 11 3.55 -13.77 12.64
C ALA A 11 3.51 -12.29 13.03
N ILE A 12 4.16 -11.91 14.13
CA ILE A 12 4.32 -10.52 14.60
C ILE A 12 5.09 -9.68 13.57
N GLN A 13 6.17 -10.22 12.98
CA GLN A 13 6.93 -9.51 11.93
C GLN A 13 6.07 -9.26 10.69
N VAL A 14 5.28 -10.24 10.24
CA VAL A 14 4.38 -10.11 9.08
C VAL A 14 3.23 -9.13 9.36
N SER A 15 2.61 -9.17 10.54
CA SER A 15 1.62 -8.17 10.99
C SER A 15 2.18 -6.75 10.92
N ARG A 16 3.36 -6.51 11.50
CA ARG A 16 4.00 -5.18 11.51
C ARG A 16 4.38 -4.72 10.11
N LYS A 17 4.89 -5.60 9.25
CA LYS A 17 5.20 -5.28 7.84
C LYS A 17 3.95 -4.89 7.04
N ASN A 18 2.83 -5.55 7.28
CA ASN A 18 1.58 -5.35 6.56
C ASN A 18 0.64 -4.32 7.25
N ASN A 19 1.10 -3.66 8.32
CA ASN A 19 0.33 -2.76 9.18
C ASN A 19 -1.04 -3.34 9.63
N ALA A 20 -1.08 -4.66 9.87
CA ALA A 20 -2.31 -5.42 10.09
C ALA A 20 -2.48 -5.84 11.55
N LEU A 21 -3.72 -5.82 12.07
CA LEU A 21 -4.04 -6.25 13.43
C LEU A 21 -3.68 -7.72 13.65
N PHE A 22 -2.85 -7.99 14.67
CA PHE A 22 -2.49 -9.34 15.08
C PHE A 22 -3.38 -9.83 16.21
N ILE A 23 -3.98 -11.02 16.05
CA ILE A 23 -4.85 -11.67 17.04
C ILE A 23 -4.33 -13.09 17.27
N VAL A 24 -4.15 -13.45 18.53
CA VAL A 24 -3.74 -14.81 18.95
C VAL A 24 -4.95 -15.52 19.54
N PHE A 25 -5.39 -16.59 18.89
CA PHE A 25 -6.38 -17.51 19.44
C PHE A 25 -5.66 -18.75 20.00
N ILE A 26 -5.81 -18.99 21.30
CA ILE A 26 -5.31 -20.21 21.96
C ILE A 26 -6.49 -21.17 22.08
N GLU A 27 -6.43 -22.29 21.37
CA GLU A 27 -7.44 -23.34 21.46
C GLU A 27 -7.33 -24.11 22.79
N SER A 28 -8.48 -24.38 23.39
CA SER A 28 -8.61 -25.29 24.53
C SER A 28 -9.58 -26.40 24.16
N LYS A 29 -9.20 -27.66 24.42
CA LYS A 29 -10.01 -28.87 24.12
C LYS A 29 -11.18 -29.00 25.10
N ASN A 30 -12.10 -28.04 25.07
CA ASN A 30 -13.33 -28.04 25.85
C ASN A 30 -14.45 -27.33 25.07
N GLY A 31 -15.70 -27.58 25.46
CA GLY A 31 -16.90 -27.00 24.82
C GLY A 31 -17.08 -25.48 24.93
N ARG A 32 -16.09 -24.74 25.45
CA ARG A 32 -15.98 -23.27 25.30
C ARG A 32 -14.98 -22.91 24.19
N GLY A 33 -13.86 -23.62 24.07
CA GLY A 33 -12.91 -23.48 22.96
C GLY A 33 -13.53 -23.83 21.61
N GLU A 34 -14.29 -24.91 21.54
CA GLU A 34 -15.02 -25.33 20.33
C GLU A 34 -16.04 -24.28 19.88
N LYS A 35 -16.80 -23.69 20.82
CA LYS A 35 -17.74 -22.59 20.54
C LYS A 35 -17.02 -21.33 20.07
N MET A 36 -15.85 -21.02 20.64
CA MET A 36 -15.03 -19.89 20.19
C MET A 36 -14.45 -20.13 18.79
N ARG A 37 -14.01 -21.37 18.47
CA ARG A 37 -13.59 -21.75 17.12
C ARG A 37 -14.73 -21.55 16.11
N GLN A 38 -15.94 -22.03 16.40
CA GLN A 38 -17.13 -21.82 15.55
C GLN A 38 -17.49 -20.33 15.32
N LEU A 39 -17.13 -19.43 16.25
CA LEU A 39 -17.28 -17.98 16.06
C LEU A 39 -16.17 -17.40 15.17
N TRP A 40 -14.93 -17.87 15.33
CA TRP A 40 -13.82 -17.47 14.45
C TRP A 40 -14.03 -17.96 13.01
N ASP A 41 -14.47 -19.20 12.80
CA ASP A 41 -14.66 -19.76 11.46
C ASP A 41 -15.74 -18.99 10.67
N LYS A 42 -16.84 -18.57 11.33
CA LYS A 42 -17.85 -17.66 10.75
C LYS A 42 -17.29 -16.26 10.40
N LEU A 43 -16.21 -15.83 11.07
CA LEU A 43 -15.49 -14.59 10.76
C LEU A 43 -14.38 -14.81 9.70
N VAL A 44 -14.05 -16.06 9.36
CA VAL A 44 -13.13 -16.38 8.26
C VAL A 44 -13.85 -16.23 6.91
N ASP A 45 -15.07 -16.77 6.80
CA ASP A 45 -15.95 -16.61 5.63
C ASP A 45 -16.36 -15.15 5.37
N SER A 46 -16.28 -14.31 6.41
CA SER A 46 -16.26 -12.86 6.26
C SER A 46 -14.88 -12.41 5.77
N ASP A 47 -14.74 -12.30 4.44
CA ASP A 47 -13.59 -11.62 3.86
C ASP A 47 -13.60 -10.13 4.27
N PRO A 48 -12.45 -9.53 4.65
CA PRO A 48 -12.39 -8.13 5.04
C PRO A 48 -12.38 -7.22 3.80
N THR A 49 -13.45 -7.28 3.01
CA THR A 49 -13.76 -6.29 1.98
C THR A 49 -13.77 -4.90 2.62
N PRO A 50 -13.18 -3.87 1.99
CA PRO A 50 -13.41 -2.50 2.43
C PRO A 50 -14.92 -2.25 2.42
N VAL A 51 -15.46 -1.94 3.59
CA VAL A 51 -16.91 -1.96 3.80
C VAL A 51 -17.52 -0.80 3.04
N LEU A 52 -18.32 -1.11 2.01
CA LEU A 52 -18.97 -0.14 1.16
C LEU A 52 -20.47 -0.49 1.05
N PRO A 53 -21.39 0.47 1.28
CA PRO A 53 -21.15 1.87 1.64
C PRO A 53 -20.71 2.06 3.11
N ALA A 54 -19.89 3.10 3.33
CA ALA A 54 -19.49 3.57 4.66
C ALA A 54 -19.43 5.10 4.71
N SER A 55 -19.82 5.67 5.84
CA SER A 55 -19.81 7.11 6.11
C SER A 55 -18.86 7.42 7.29
N TYR A 56 -17.85 8.26 7.04
CA TYR A 56 -16.83 8.63 8.01
C TYR A 56 -17.13 10.03 8.58
N PHE A 57 -17.23 10.14 9.90
CA PHE A 57 -17.27 11.41 10.61
C PHE A 57 -15.87 11.69 11.14
N ILE A 58 -15.27 12.82 10.75
CA ILE A 58 -13.85 13.12 10.95
C ILE A 58 -13.71 14.49 11.63
N ASP A 59 -12.84 14.54 12.64
CA ASP A 59 -12.53 15.74 13.42
C ASP A 59 -11.62 16.73 12.65
N ASN A 60 -11.51 17.97 13.13
CA ASN A 60 -10.68 19.02 12.53
C ASN A 60 -9.17 18.67 12.51
N LEU A 61 -8.74 17.72 13.35
CA LEU A 61 -7.38 17.13 13.35
C LEU A 61 -7.23 15.91 12.41
N GLY A 62 -8.19 15.63 11.54
CA GLY A 62 -8.16 14.50 10.60
C GLY A 62 -8.37 13.13 11.24
N LYS A 63 -8.81 13.07 12.50
CA LYS A 63 -9.07 11.81 13.23
C LYS A 63 -10.53 11.36 13.02
N PRO A 64 -10.79 10.09 12.66
CA PRO A 64 -12.15 9.57 12.66
C PRO A 64 -12.77 9.62 14.06
N ILE A 65 -13.95 10.24 14.16
CA ILE A 65 -14.82 10.25 15.34
C ILE A 65 -15.68 9.00 15.34
N GLU A 66 -16.27 8.67 14.18
CA GLU A 66 -17.16 7.53 14.00
C GLU A 66 -17.15 7.05 12.54
N VAL A 67 -17.40 5.76 12.32
CA VAL A 67 -17.55 5.17 10.99
C VAL A 67 -18.82 4.34 10.96
N ILE A 68 -19.81 4.81 10.21
CA ILE A 68 -21.10 4.12 10.02
C ILE A 68 -20.99 3.21 8.79
N THR A 69 -21.40 1.95 8.94
CA THR A 69 -21.37 0.95 7.87
C THR A 69 -22.70 0.19 7.81
N LEU A 70 -23.14 -0.17 6.60
CA LEU A 70 -24.38 -0.95 6.39
C LEU A 70 -24.13 -2.48 6.38
N LEU A 71 -23.19 -2.97 7.20
CA LEU A 71 -22.94 -4.41 7.38
C LEU A 71 -24.05 -5.16 8.11
N LYS A 72 -24.97 -4.42 8.73
CA LYS A 72 -26.08 -4.89 9.53
C LYS A 72 -27.25 -3.96 9.27
N ASP A 73 -28.45 -4.50 9.18
CA ASP A 73 -29.67 -3.70 9.14
C ASP A 73 -29.73 -2.79 10.36
N MET A 74 -29.89 -1.50 10.10
CA MET A 74 -29.84 -0.39 11.05
C MET A 74 -30.98 0.56 10.67
N ASP A 75 -31.83 0.88 11.63
CA ASP A 75 -32.94 1.81 11.38
C ASP A 75 -32.48 3.28 11.34
N TYR A 76 -33.42 4.15 10.96
CA TYR A 76 -33.15 5.58 10.85
C TYR A 76 -32.80 6.23 12.19
N ASP A 77 -33.35 5.73 13.30
CA ASP A 77 -33.16 6.33 14.62
C ASP A 77 -31.79 5.96 15.22
N GLU A 78 -31.31 4.74 15.01
CA GLU A 78 -29.92 4.34 15.31
C GLU A 78 -28.93 5.14 14.44
N PHE A 79 -29.21 5.28 13.14
CA PHE A 79 -28.39 6.08 12.22
C PHE A 79 -28.31 7.56 12.64
N PHE A 80 -29.46 8.18 12.92
CA PHE A 80 -29.56 9.57 13.33
C PHE A 80 -28.96 9.79 14.73
N SER A 81 -29.08 8.82 15.64
CA SER A 81 -28.44 8.87 16.96
C SER A 81 -26.91 8.90 16.86
N LYS A 82 -26.32 8.09 15.97
CA LYS A 82 -24.87 8.10 15.69
C LYS A 82 -24.41 9.46 15.17
N ILE A 83 -25.06 9.97 14.11
CA ILE A 83 -24.79 11.32 13.57
C ILE A 83 -24.81 12.39 14.68
N ASN A 84 -25.85 12.41 15.51
CA ASN A 84 -25.97 13.39 16.59
C ASN A 84 -24.89 13.22 17.67
N ASN A 85 -24.45 12.00 17.98
CA ASN A 85 -23.39 11.76 18.95
C ASN A 85 -22.00 12.11 18.40
N SER A 86 -21.75 11.86 17.11
CA SER A 86 -20.59 12.37 16.39
C SER A 86 -20.53 13.91 16.42
N VAL A 87 -21.64 14.60 16.14
CA VAL A 87 -21.71 16.07 16.18
C VAL A 87 -21.52 16.63 17.60
N LYS A 88 -22.10 16.00 18.63
CA LYS A 88 -21.83 16.36 20.05
C LYS A 88 -20.35 16.19 20.41
N THR A 89 -19.72 15.12 19.93
CA THR A 89 -18.30 14.84 20.20
C THR A 89 -17.39 15.86 19.52
N PHE A 90 -17.64 16.18 18.24
CA PHE A 90 -16.93 17.23 17.49
C PHE A 90 -17.05 18.61 18.14
N THR A 91 -18.28 19.00 18.54
CA THR A 91 -18.52 20.31 19.16
C THR A 91 -17.94 20.40 20.57
N ALA A 92 -17.92 19.30 21.35
CA ALA A 92 -17.22 19.25 22.63
C ALA A 92 -15.69 19.35 22.48
N ALA A 93 -15.09 18.63 21.52
CA ALA A 93 -13.66 18.69 21.23
C ALA A 93 -13.23 20.10 20.77
N THR A 94 -13.99 20.69 19.84
CA THR A 94 -13.75 22.06 19.33
C THR A 94 -13.85 23.11 20.44
N LYS A 95 -14.70 22.91 21.46
CA LYS A 95 -14.83 23.80 22.62
C LYS A 95 -13.73 23.63 23.68
N ALA A 96 -12.95 22.55 23.62
CA ALA A 96 -11.91 22.23 24.59
C ALA A 96 -10.48 22.67 24.18
N ALA A 97 -10.30 23.14 22.93
CA ALA A 97 -9.00 23.56 22.42
C ALA A 97 -8.70 25.04 22.75
N PRO A 98 -7.57 25.37 23.43
CA PRO A 98 -7.18 26.75 23.67
C PRO A 98 -6.64 27.40 22.37
N VAL A 99 -7.40 28.34 21.80
CA VAL A 99 -7.02 29.05 20.58
C VAL A 99 -5.91 30.05 20.87
N ASN A 100 -4.69 29.76 20.41
CA ASN A 100 -3.53 30.62 20.58
C ASN A 100 -2.95 31.06 19.22
N HIS A 101 -3.75 31.81 18.46
CA HIS A 101 -3.19 32.86 17.61
C HIS A 101 -4.17 34.03 17.52
N ALA A 102 -3.70 35.22 17.89
CA ALA A 102 -4.55 36.41 17.96
C ALA A 102 -4.58 37.18 16.64
N LEU A 103 -5.74 37.75 16.33
CA LEU A 103 -5.81 39.11 15.81
C LEU A 103 -6.97 39.84 16.50
N SER A 104 -6.76 41.12 16.82
CA SER A 104 -7.76 42.02 17.44
C SER A 104 -9.02 42.09 16.54
N GLN A 105 -10.25 42.25 17.06
CA GLN A 105 -10.64 43.46 17.80
C GLN A 105 -11.82 43.28 18.78
N GLN A 106 -12.04 44.31 19.62
CA GLN A 106 -13.05 44.43 20.69
C GLN A 106 -14.49 44.20 20.16
N ALA A 107 -15.47 43.63 20.90
CA ALA A 107 -15.98 43.98 22.24
C ALA A 107 -16.60 45.40 22.30
N ALA A 108 -17.77 45.65 22.88
CA ALA A 108 -18.66 44.80 23.69
C ALA A 108 -20.16 45.16 23.52
N ALA A 109 -21.01 44.64 24.40
CA ALA A 109 -22.46 44.88 24.51
C ALA A 109 -22.81 46.37 24.79
N SER A 110 -24.08 46.85 24.79
CA SER A 110 -25.33 46.19 25.23
C SER A 110 -26.60 47.03 24.90
N HIS A 111 -27.76 46.52 25.35
CA HIS A 111 -29.04 47.17 25.66
C HIS A 111 -30.15 47.33 24.60
N GLU A 112 -31.35 46.98 25.07
CA GLU A 112 -32.69 47.19 24.49
C GLU A 112 -33.28 48.51 25.02
N VAL A 113 -34.20 49.18 24.30
CA VAL A 113 -35.66 49.24 24.58
C VAL A 113 -36.39 50.40 23.86
N SER A 114 -37.58 50.07 23.33
CA SER A 114 -38.86 50.82 23.30
C SER A 114 -38.94 52.38 23.21
N ALA A 115 -39.57 52.81 22.09
CA ALA A 115 -40.85 53.56 22.02
C ALA A 115 -40.98 55.11 22.18
N ALA A 116 -41.96 55.62 21.39
CA ALA A 116 -42.88 56.75 21.63
C ALA A 116 -42.46 58.24 21.42
N SER A 117 -42.91 58.77 20.26
CA SER A 117 -43.85 59.91 20.15
C SER A 117 -43.45 61.40 20.37
N SER A 118 -43.60 62.16 19.28
CA SER A 118 -44.27 63.48 19.13
C SER A 118 -43.72 64.79 19.77
N SER A 119 -43.44 65.79 18.93
CA SER A 119 -44.05 67.14 18.97
C SER A 119 -43.69 67.98 17.72
N HIS A 120 -44.39 69.11 17.50
CA HIS A 120 -44.37 70.02 16.33
C HIS A 120 -44.19 71.50 16.80
N PRO A 121 -44.44 72.54 15.98
CA PRO A 121 -43.83 73.03 14.72
C PRO A 121 -43.21 74.45 15.00
N PRO A 122 -43.23 75.49 14.12
CA PRO A 122 -43.32 75.63 12.65
C PRO A 122 -42.00 76.27 12.09
N THR A 123 -41.85 77.04 10.99
CA THR A 123 -42.67 77.73 9.95
C THR A 123 -41.73 77.90 8.70
N SER A 124 -42.05 78.46 7.51
CA SER A 124 -43.20 79.18 6.93
C SER A 124 -43.25 79.06 5.38
N SER A 125 -44.24 79.71 4.78
CA SER A 125 -44.58 79.82 3.34
C SER A 125 -43.56 80.52 2.42
N THR A 126 -43.33 79.93 1.23
CA THR A 126 -43.54 80.66 -0.04
C THR A 126 -44.11 79.66 -1.07
N ALA A 127 -45.15 80.04 -1.83
CA ALA A 127 -45.94 79.10 -2.62
C ALA A 127 -45.77 79.27 -4.15
N ALA A 128 -45.90 78.13 -4.84
CA ALA A 128 -45.85 77.92 -6.29
C ALA A 128 -44.49 78.16 -7.03
N PRO A 129 -44.18 77.39 -8.09
CA PRO A 129 -44.73 76.07 -8.42
C PRO A 129 -43.99 74.98 -7.63
N LEU A 130 -44.68 74.37 -6.66
CA LEU A 130 -44.16 73.17 -5.98
C LEU A 130 -44.43 71.91 -6.81
N ASP A 131 -45.58 71.83 -7.48
CA ASP A 131 -45.94 70.69 -8.34
C ASP A 131 -44.95 70.46 -9.48
N ASP A 132 -44.55 71.48 -10.24
CA ASP A 132 -43.58 71.31 -11.34
C ASP A 132 -42.25 70.73 -10.85
N LYS A 133 -41.80 71.15 -9.65
CA LYS A 133 -40.60 70.63 -9.01
C LYS A 133 -40.79 69.19 -8.53
N ILE A 134 -41.96 68.86 -7.99
CA ILE A 134 -42.33 67.49 -7.57
C ILE A 134 -42.46 66.56 -8.77
N GLN A 135 -43.07 67.00 -9.88
CA GLN A 135 -43.20 66.24 -11.12
C GLN A 135 -41.82 66.00 -11.75
N ARG A 136 -40.98 67.03 -11.85
CA ARG A 136 -39.61 66.91 -12.36
C ARG A 136 -38.74 66.00 -11.47
N ALA A 137 -38.91 66.06 -10.15
CA ALA A 137 -38.25 65.15 -9.21
C ALA A 137 -38.73 63.70 -9.35
N LYS A 138 -40.04 63.46 -9.51
CA LYS A 138 -40.61 62.12 -9.77
C LYS A 138 -40.04 61.52 -11.06
N LEU A 139 -40.02 62.29 -12.16
CA LEU A 139 -39.50 61.86 -13.46
C LEU A 139 -38.00 61.51 -13.37
N LEU A 140 -37.20 62.33 -12.68
CA LEU A 140 -35.78 62.03 -12.43
C LEU A 140 -35.58 60.78 -11.55
N LEU A 141 -36.42 60.55 -10.54
CA LEU A 141 -36.38 59.32 -9.73
C LEU A 141 -36.74 58.08 -10.55
N GLU A 142 -37.74 58.16 -11.42
CA GLU A 142 -38.17 57.07 -12.30
C GLU A 142 -37.09 56.74 -13.34
N GLN A 143 -36.50 57.76 -13.96
CA GLN A 143 -35.38 57.62 -14.88
C GLN A 143 -34.15 57.01 -14.18
N LYS A 144 -33.83 57.43 -12.94
CA LYS A 144 -32.74 56.84 -12.14
C LYS A 144 -33.01 55.39 -11.78
N LYS A 145 -34.21 55.06 -11.29
CA LYS A 145 -34.61 53.68 -10.98
C LYS A 145 -34.51 52.76 -12.19
N ARG A 146 -34.94 53.23 -13.37
CA ARG A 146 -34.84 52.45 -14.60
C ARG A 146 -33.39 52.13 -14.97
N LEU A 147 -32.48 53.10 -14.86
CA LEU A 147 -31.05 52.89 -15.08
C LEU A 147 -30.44 51.93 -14.04
N GLU A 148 -30.84 52.03 -12.77
CA GLU A 148 -30.42 51.10 -11.71
C GLU A 148 -30.92 49.67 -11.94
N GLU A 149 -32.15 49.51 -12.44
CA GLU A 149 -32.74 48.21 -12.76
C GLU A 149 -32.13 47.58 -14.02
N GLU A 150 -31.85 48.38 -15.06
CA GLU A 150 -31.16 47.94 -16.27
C GLU A 150 -29.70 47.55 -15.95
N ALA A 151 -28.99 48.33 -15.12
CA ALA A 151 -27.64 47.99 -14.65
C ALA A 151 -27.60 46.72 -13.78
N LYS A 152 -28.54 46.55 -12.84
CA LYS A 152 -28.60 45.33 -12.01
C LYS A 152 -28.86 44.07 -12.85
N LYS A 153 -29.69 44.16 -13.89
CA LYS A 153 -29.93 43.07 -14.85
C LYS A 153 -28.71 42.76 -15.72
N GLU A 154 -27.80 43.71 -15.92
CA GLU A 154 -26.54 43.48 -16.61
C GLU A 154 -25.50 42.85 -15.67
N GLU A 155 -25.43 43.29 -14.41
CA GLU A 155 -24.61 42.67 -13.36
C GLU A 155 -25.00 41.20 -13.09
N GLU A 156 -26.30 40.90 -12.95
CA GLU A 156 -26.80 39.53 -12.77
C GLU A 156 -26.44 38.62 -13.95
N LYS A 157 -26.53 39.11 -15.19
CA LYS A 157 -26.08 38.37 -16.38
C LYS A 157 -24.57 38.17 -16.40
N ARG A 158 -23.80 39.19 -16.01
CA ARG A 158 -22.35 39.12 -15.95
C ARG A 158 -21.88 38.10 -14.92
N LEU A 159 -22.48 38.07 -13.73
CA LEU A 159 -22.16 37.08 -12.69
C LEU A 159 -22.46 35.64 -13.14
N GLU A 160 -23.57 35.40 -13.85
CA GLU A 160 -23.87 34.08 -14.41
C GLU A 160 -22.90 33.69 -15.53
N LEU A 161 -22.49 34.64 -16.38
CA LEU A 161 -21.45 34.41 -17.39
C LEU A 161 -20.08 34.12 -16.74
N GLU A 162 -19.70 34.82 -15.68
CA GLU A 162 -18.49 34.56 -14.90
C GLU A 162 -18.54 33.18 -14.24
N ARG A 163 -19.69 32.76 -13.71
CA ARG A 163 -19.91 31.40 -13.17
C ARG A 163 -19.72 30.31 -14.23
N ILE A 164 -20.27 30.50 -15.43
CA ILE A 164 -20.12 29.58 -16.57
C ILE A 164 -18.66 29.55 -17.05
N GLN A 165 -17.99 30.69 -17.13
CA GLN A 165 -16.58 30.78 -17.53
C GLN A 165 -15.65 30.13 -16.50
N ALA A 166 -15.86 30.33 -15.20
CA ALA A 166 -15.10 29.69 -14.14
C ALA A 166 -15.24 28.16 -14.19
N GLY A 167 -16.46 27.65 -14.38
CA GLY A 167 -16.71 26.21 -14.55
C GLY A 167 -16.02 25.63 -15.78
N LYS A 168 -16.05 26.34 -16.91
CA LYS A 168 -15.33 25.93 -18.13
C LYS A 168 -13.82 25.94 -17.92
N LEU A 169 -13.26 27.00 -17.33
CA LEU A 169 -11.83 27.17 -17.09
C LEU A 169 -11.29 26.10 -16.13
N MET A 170 -12.06 25.69 -15.12
CA MET A 170 -11.72 24.57 -14.24
C MET A 170 -11.63 23.24 -15.01
N GLN A 171 -12.61 22.94 -15.88
CA GLN A 171 -12.57 21.74 -16.72
C GLN A 171 -11.43 21.77 -17.75
N GLU A 172 -11.12 22.93 -18.31
CA GLU A 172 -10.02 23.10 -19.27
C GLU A 172 -8.65 22.95 -18.59
N ALA A 173 -8.48 23.51 -17.39
CA ALA A 173 -7.28 23.33 -16.57
C ALA A 173 -7.07 21.86 -16.16
N GLN A 174 -8.14 21.13 -15.79
CA GLN A 174 -8.05 19.70 -15.49
C GLN A 174 -7.64 18.89 -16.73
N LYS A 175 -8.33 19.05 -17.86
CA LYS A 175 -8.00 18.35 -19.11
C LYS A 175 -6.56 18.61 -19.57
N LYS A 176 -6.11 19.86 -19.49
CA LYS A 176 -4.73 20.25 -19.84
C LYS A 176 -3.69 19.57 -18.95
N ARG A 177 -3.99 19.38 -17.67
CA ARG A 177 -3.14 18.62 -16.75
C ARG A 177 -3.10 17.14 -17.10
N GLU A 178 -4.26 16.52 -17.33
CA GLU A 178 -4.37 15.11 -17.74
C GLU A 178 -3.64 14.85 -19.08
N GLU A 179 -3.73 15.78 -20.03
CA GLU A 179 -3.00 15.74 -21.30
C GLU A 179 -1.48 15.88 -21.10
N GLN A 180 -1.01 16.80 -20.24
CA GLN A 180 0.41 16.93 -19.91
C GLN A 180 0.97 15.67 -19.25
N GLU A 181 0.30 15.13 -18.24
CA GLU A 181 0.70 13.89 -17.57
C GLU A 181 0.73 12.69 -18.55
N LEU A 182 -0.20 12.63 -19.52
CA LEU A 182 -0.21 11.62 -20.58
C LEU A 182 0.94 11.79 -21.60
N ILE A 183 1.24 13.02 -22.02
CA ILE A 183 2.33 13.33 -22.95
C ILE A 183 3.69 12.99 -22.30
N GLU A 184 3.89 13.34 -21.04
CA GLU A 184 5.12 13.03 -20.29
C GLU A 184 5.29 11.52 -20.10
N ALA A 185 4.23 10.80 -19.72
CA ALA A 185 4.25 9.34 -19.63
C ALA A 185 4.52 8.65 -20.98
N ALA A 186 4.03 9.21 -22.10
CA ALA A 186 4.34 8.72 -23.44
C ALA A 186 5.78 9.01 -23.87
N ALA A 187 6.32 10.20 -23.52
CA ALA A 187 7.70 10.57 -23.78
C ALA A 187 8.69 9.72 -22.98
N GLN A 188 8.39 9.45 -21.71
CA GLN A 188 9.24 8.62 -20.85
C GLN A 188 9.31 7.17 -21.35
N ARG A 189 8.16 6.54 -21.64
CA ARG A 189 8.11 5.19 -22.25
C ARG A 189 8.91 5.07 -23.56
N ARG A 190 9.01 6.16 -24.34
CA ARG A 190 9.86 6.20 -25.55
C ARG A 190 11.35 6.26 -25.21
N ARG A 191 11.77 7.02 -24.19
CA ARG A 191 13.16 7.04 -23.69
C ARG A 191 13.56 5.68 -23.14
N ASP A 192 12.75 5.12 -22.24
CA ASP A 192 12.99 3.84 -21.57
C ASP A 192 13.18 2.72 -22.61
N LYS A 193 12.36 2.70 -23.68
CA LYS A 193 12.49 1.75 -24.79
C LYS A 193 13.80 1.90 -25.57
N ILE A 194 14.20 3.13 -25.89
CA ILE A 194 15.46 3.41 -26.61
C ILE A 194 16.68 3.03 -25.75
N GLU A 195 16.62 3.23 -24.45
CA GLU A 195 17.68 2.84 -23.52
C GLU A 195 17.76 1.33 -23.32
N ALA A 196 16.61 0.65 -23.17
CA ALA A 196 16.54 -0.81 -23.13
C ALA A 196 17.06 -1.46 -24.44
N GLU A 197 16.76 -0.88 -25.60
CA GLU A 197 17.28 -1.34 -26.90
C GLU A 197 18.81 -1.17 -26.98
N LYS A 198 19.36 -0.02 -26.54
CA LYS A 198 20.83 0.19 -26.46
C LYS A 198 21.52 -0.75 -25.48
N VAL A 199 20.91 -1.04 -24.32
CA VAL A 199 21.45 -2.02 -23.36
C VAL A 199 21.44 -3.43 -23.95
N ARG A 200 20.35 -3.82 -24.63
CA ARG A 200 20.24 -5.11 -25.32
C ARG A 200 21.25 -5.24 -26.46
N GLU A 201 21.51 -4.17 -27.20
CA GLU A 201 22.52 -4.13 -28.26
C GLU A 201 23.93 -4.29 -27.70
N ARG A 202 24.29 -3.55 -26.63
CA ARG A 202 25.58 -3.69 -25.94
C ARG A 202 25.80 -5.11 -25.43
N LEU A 203 24.79 -5.72 -24.78
CA LEU A 203 24.88 -7.09 -24.29
C LEU A 203 25.02 -8.09 -25.46
N LYS A 204 24.29 -7.90 -26.56
CA LYS A 204 24.42 -8.73 -27.77
C LYS A 204 25.80 -8.60 -28.42
N ALA A 205 26.39 -7.41 -28.43
CA ALA A 205 27.75 -7.18 -28.91
C ALA A 205 28.79 -7.85 -28.02
N GLN A 206 28.63 -7.77 -26.68
CA GLN A 206 29.51 -8.44 -25.72
C GLN A 206 29.44 -9.97 -25.84
N ILE A 207 28.25 -10.56 -25.97
CA ILE A 207 28.05 -11.99 -26.22
C ILE A 207 28.66 -12.40 -27.57
N LYS A 208 28.54 -11.56 -28.61
CA LYS A 208 29.19 -11.81 -29.91
C LYS A 208 30.72 -11.80 -29.78
N ALA A 209 31.29 -10.84 -29.04
CA ALA A 209 32.73 -10.74 -28.85
C ALA A 209 33.31 -11.93 -28.06
N ASP A 210 32.69 -12.34 -26.94
CA ASP A 210 33.11 -13.55 -26.20
C ASP A 210 33.02 -14.81 -27.07
N ARG A 211 31.97 -14.92 -27.87
CA ARG A 211 31.79 -16.03 -28.81
C ARG A 211 32.85 -16.02 -29.92
N GLU A 212 33.13 -14.87 -30.53
CA GLU A 212 34.14 -14.75 -31.58
C GLU A 212 35.56 -14.94 -31.03
N GLU A 213 35.86 -14.52 -29.80
CA GLU A 213 37.13 -14.85 -29.15
C GLU A 213 37.24 -16.35 -28.86
N ARG A 214 36.16 -17.00 -28.38
CA ARG A 214 36.13 -18.44 -28.14
C ARG A 214 36.33 -19.24 -29.42
N GLU A 215 35.56 -18.95 -30.47
CA GLU A 215 35.70 -19.59 -31.78
C GLU A 215 37.09 -19.31 -32.39
N PHE A 216 37.71 -18.15 -32.16
CA PHE A 216 39.09 -17.87 -32.56
C PHE A 216 40.12 -18.68 -31.75
N ARG A 217 39.93 -18.80 -30.43
CA ARG A 217 40.79 -19.55 -29.51
C ARG A 217 40.76 -21.06 -29.79
N GLU A 218 39.60 -21.59 -30.16
CA GLU A 218 39.40 -22.97 -30.62
C GLU A 218 40.02 -23.21 -32.00
N ARG A 219 39.83 -22.30 -32.96
CA ARG A 219 40.43 -22.40 -34.31
C ARG A 219 41.96 -22.29 -34.30
N ARG A 220 42.54 -21.56 -33.36
CA ARG A 220 43.99 -21.34 -33.25
C ARG A 220 44.68 -22.40 -32.38
N GLY A 221 44.31 -23.67 -32.61
CA GLY A 221 44.67 -24.85 -31.81
C GLY A 221 46.13 -24.88 -31.37
N LYS A 222 46.36 -25.05 -30.07
CA LYS A 222 47.67 -24.91 -29.44
C LYS A 222 48.45 -26.24 -29.49
N PRO A 223 49.79 -26.23 -29.67
CA PRO A 223 50.58 -27.45 -29.76
C PRO A 223 50.60 -28.27 -28.47
N LEU A 224 50.97 -29.54 -28.63
CA LEU A 224 51.11 -30.53 -27.56
C LEU A 224 52.24 -30.19 -26.58
N ASP A 225 52.00 -30.48 -25.31
CA ASP A 225 52.97 -31.22 -24.50
C ASP A 225 52.18 -32.23 -23.64
N ALA A 226 52.71 -33.43 -23.40
CA ALA A 226 51.86 -34.58 -23.08
C ALA A 226 52.40 -35.55 -22.02
N SER A 227 51.61 -35.82 -20.97
CA SER A 227 51.42 -37.17 -20.39
C SER A 227 50.31 -37.20 -19.32
N ALA A 228 49.07 -37.41 -19.74
CA ALA A 228 47.97 -37.93 -18.91
C ALA A 228 46.89 -38.48 -19.85
N ALA A 229 46.65 -39.79 -19.83
CA ALA A 229 45.77 -40.46 -20.80
C ALA A 229 44.38 -40.74 -20.22
N GLY A 230 43.35 -40.20 -20.87
CA GLY A 230 41.95 -40.62 -20.72
C GLY A 230 41.13 -39.86 -19.68
N ASP A 231 40.29 -38.94 -20.14
CA ASP A 231 38.85 -39.01 -19.85
C ASP A 231 38.02 -38.31 -20.95
N MET A 232 36.70 -38.51 -20.91
CA MET A 232 35.66 -37.93 -21.76
C MET A 232 35.45 -36.41 -21.52
N PRO A 233 34.73 -35.68 -22.41
CA PRO A 233 34.69 -34.22 -22.36
C PRO A 233 34.16 -33.65 -21.03
N PRO A 234 34.80 -32.61 -20.46
CA PRO A 234 34.39 -32.02 -19.19
C PRO A 234 32.96 -31.46 -19.22
N LYS A 235 32.06 -32.18 -18.55
CA LYS A 235 30.74 -31.68 -18.11
C LYS A 235 30.94 -30.39 -17.31
N GLU A 236 30.08 -29.40 -17.56
CA GLU A 236 30.22 -28.04 -17.00
C GLU A 236 30.49 -28.06 -15.49
N ALA A 237 31.64 -27.51 -15.09
CA ALA A 237 32.05 -27.51 -13.70
C ALA A 237 31.13 -26.59 -12.87
N ALA A 238 30.38 -27.18 -11.95
CA ALA A 238 29.58 -26.44 -10.99
C ALA A 238 30.46 -25.47 -10.16
N PRO A 239 29.93 -24.31 -9.73
CA PRO A 239 30.69 -23.40 -8.88
C PRO A 239 31.15 -24.13 -7.62
N ARG A 240 32.47 -24.17 -7.40
CA ARG A 240 33.05 -24.72 -6.17
C ARG A 240 32.63 -23.82 -5.01
N MET A 241 31.86 -24.37 -4.08
CA MET A 241 31.69 -23.77 -2.77
C MET A 241 32.98 -23.95 -1.98
N GLU A 242 33.38 -22.93 -1.22
CA GLU A 242 34.45 -23.04 -0.24
C GLU A 242 33.85 -23.40 1.12
N PRO A 243 34.48 -24.27 1.94
CA PRO A 243 33.95 -24.63 3.25
C PRO A 243 33.88 -23.41 4.16
N VAL A 244 32.68 -23.05 4.63
CA VAL A 244 32.50 -22.00 5.64
C VAL A 244 32.68 -22.64 7.03
N PRO A 245 33.74 -22.31 7.79
CA PRO A 245 33.94 -22.89 9.11
C PRO A 245 32.85 -22.41 10.07
N SER A 246 32.03 -23.35 10.54
CA SER A 246 30.98 -23.16 11.54
C SER A 246 31.08 -24.30 12.54
N ASP A 247 30.70 -24.07 13.80
CA ASP A 247 30.58 -25.14 14.80
C ASP A 247 29.36 -26.04 14.51
N ARG A 248 28.26 -25.44 14.04
CA ARG A 248 26.97 -26.11 13.82
C ARG A 248 26.42 -25.86 12.41
N CYS A 249 25.65 -26.83 11.91
CA CYS A 249 25.06 -26.87 10.58
C CYS A 249 23.55 -27.10 10.68
N ARG A 250 22.76 -26.12 10.25
CA ARG A 250 21.30 -26.20 10.24
C ARG A 250 20.79 -26.70 8.89
N VAL A 251 20.15 -27.86 8.89
CA VAL A 251 19.74 -28.61 7.70
C VAL A 251 18.22 -28.52 7.53
N GLN A 252 17.75 -27.99 6.41
CA GLN A 252 16.35 -28.15 5.99
C GLN A 252 16.24 -29.26 4.94
N VAL A 253 15.51 -30.33 5.26
CA VAL A 253 15.19 -31.43 4.34
C VAL A 253 13.79 -31.23 3.78
N ARG A 254 13.66 -31.28 2.46
CA ARG A 254 12.38 -31.29 1.72
C ARG A 254 11.98 -32.73 1.41
N LEU A 255 10.85 -33.15 1.94
CA LEU A 255 10.27 -34.47 1.71
C LEU A 255 9.51 -34.52 0.36
N PRO A 256 9.29 -35.72 -0.23
CA PRO A 256 8.52 -35.87 -1.47
C PRO A 256 7.09 -35.33 -1.35
N ASP A 257 6.48 -35.46 -0.17
CA ASP A 257 5.12 -34.99 0.16
C ASP A 257 4.99 -33.46 0.27
N GLY A 258 6.09 -32.72 0.08
CA GLY A 258 6.16 -31.25 0.21
C GLY A 258 6.44 -30.76 1.63
N ASP A 259 6.31 -31.63 2.64
CA ASP A 259 6.66 -31.38 4.03
C ASP A 259 8.16 -31.11 4.21
N ASN A 260 8.53 -30.52 5.36
CA ASN A 260 9.90 -30.10 5.65
C ASN A 260 10.32 -30.53 7.06
N ILE A 261 11.47 -31.21 7.15
CA ILE A 261 12.17 -31.47 8.42
C ILE A 261 13.27 -30.41 8.55
N VAL A 262 13.47 -29.85 9.74
CA VAL A 262 14.51 -28.85 10.01
C VAL A 262 15.22 -29.22 11.30
N GLU A 263 16.50 -29.59 11.19
CA GLU A 263 17.33 -30.04 12.32
C GLU A 263 18.71 -29.41 12.31
N GLU A 264 19.45 -29.55 13.41
CA GLU A 264 20.72 -28.86 13.63
C GLU A 264 21.81 -29.79 14.17
N PHE A 265 22.79 -30.09 13.31
CA PHE A 265 23.88 -31.03 13.54
C PHE A 265 25.18 -30.29 13.88
N PRO A 266 26.12 -30.91 14.62
CA PRO A 266 27.52 -30.49 14.63
C PRO A 266 28.09 -30.50 13.22
N SER A 267 28.95 -29.55 12.86
CA SER A 267 29.52 -29.48 11.51
C SER A 267 30.51 -30.62 11.20
N SER A 268 31.00 -31.29 12.25
CA SER A 268 31.82 -32.50 12.20
C SER A 268 31.05 -33.78 11.90
N ASP A 269 29.73 -33.79 12.07
CA ASP A 269 28.91 -34.99 11.90
C ASP A 269 28.82 -35.40 10.44
N CYS A 270 28.75 -36.71 10.19
CA CYS A 270 28.58 -37.26 8.85
C CYS A 270 27.15 -37.06 8.34
N LEU A 271 26.98 -36.83 7.04
CA LEU A 271 25.67 -36.70 6.40
C LEU A 271 24.80 -37.97 6.57
N ASN A 272 25.39 -39.13 6.85
CA ASN A 272 24.66 -40.35 7.23
C ASN A 272 23.79 -40.19 8.49
N ASN A 273 24.17 -39.33 9.45
CA ASN A 273 23.36 -39.07 10.65
C ASN A 273 21.96 -38.51 10.28
N LEU A 274 21.88 -37.75 9.18
CA LEU A 274 20.62 -37.26 8.61
C LEU A 274 19.82 -38.37 7.93
N VAL A 275 20.49 -39.31 7.25
CA VAL A 275 19.85 -40.48 6.61
C VAL A 275 19.19 -41.37 7.66
N GLU A 276 19.87 -41.61 8.78
CA GLU A 276 19.34 -42.39 9.90
C GLU A 276 18.16 -41.68 10.57
N LEU A 277 18.24 -40.36 10.79
CA LEU A 277 17.11 -39.57 11.29
C LEU A 277 15.87 -39.69 10.37
N ILE A 278 16.03 -39.53 9.06
CA ILE A 278 14.91 -39.63 8.09
C ILE A 278 14.29 -41.03 8.11
N ARG A 279 15.11 -42.09 8.29
CA ARG A 279 14.63 -43.48 8.44
C ARG A 279 13.89 -43.72 9.76
N GLN A 280 14.30 -43.06 10.85
CA GLN A 280 13.64 -43.14 12.16
C GLN A 280 12.32 -42.35 12.19
N ASP A 281 12.27 -41.20 11.52
CA ASP A 281 11.09 -40.34 11.38
C ASP A 281 9.98 -41.01 10.54
N GLY A 282 10.33 -41.94 9.65
CA GLY A 282 9.40 -42.85 8.98
C GLY A 282 8.52 -42.23 7.89
N ARG A 283 8.61 -40.91 7.65
CA ARG A 283 7.86 -40.24 6.57
C ARG A 283 8.35 -40.61 5.16
N VAL A 284 9.56 -41.14 5.01
CA VAL A 284 10.09 -41.60 3.70
C VAL A 284 10.10 -43.13 3.64
N CYS A 285 9.18 -43.69 2.85
CA CYS A 285 9.09 -45.14 2.64
C CYS A 285 9.97 -45.63 1.48
N GLY A 286 10.89 -46.55 1.76
CA GLY A 286 11.70 -47.25 0.75
C GLY A 286 13.07 -46.63 0.51
N ALA A 287 13.60 -46.81 -0.71
CA ALA A 287 14.89 -46.26 -1.11
C ALA A 287 14.78 -44.77 -1.45
N PHE A 288 15.75 -43.99 -1.01
CA PHE A 288 15.83 -42.56 -1.31
C PHE A 288 17.29 -42.10 -1.43
N SER A 289 17.48 -41.04 -2.21
CA SER A 289 18.75 -40.33 -2.38
C SER A 289 18.59 -38.88 -1.91
N ILE A 290 19.70 -38.27 -1.48
CA ILE A 290 19.73 -36.89 -1.01
C ILE A 290 20.34 -36.01 -2.10
N ALA A 291 19.69 -34.88 -2.41
CA ALA A 291 20.14 -33.94 -3.42
C ALA A 291 20.18 -32.48 -2.89
N GLN A 292 21.26 -31.77 -3.21
CA GLN A 292 21.37 -30.33 -3.06
C GLN A 292 20.84 -29.62 -4.31
N VAL A 293 20.00 -28.60 -4.11
CA VAL A 293 19.32 -27.89 -5.21
C VAL A 293 20.25 -26.91 -5.93
N TYR A 294 21.17 -26.27 -5.21
CA TYR A 294 22.18 -25.36 -5.75
C TYR A 294 23.48 -25.37 -4.93
N PRO A 295 24.66 -25.55 -5.56
CA PRO A 295 24.83 -26.16 -6.90
C PRO A 295 24.13 -27.52 -6.95
N ARG A 296 23.66 -27.93 -8.14
CA ARG A 296 22.95 -29.21 -8.29
C ARG A 296 23.91 -30.38 -8.07
N LYS A 297 23.70 -31.11 -6.98
CA LYS A 297 24.50 -32.28 -6.59
C LYS A 297 23.59 -33.35 -6.00
N VAL A 298 23.79 -34.61 -6.36
CA VAL A 298 23.20 -35.77 -5.68
C VAL A 298 24.33 -36.44 -4.92
N PHE A 299 24.11 -36.76 -3.65
CA PHE A 299 25.13 -37.37 -2.80
C PHE A 299 25.12 -38.90 -2.98
N CYS A 300 26.29 -39.48 -3.22
CA CYS A 300 26.50 -40.92 -3.26
C CYS A 300 26.92 -41.45 -1.88
N ASP A 301 26.93 -42.78 -1.69
CA ASP A 301 27.23 -43.40 -0.38
C ASP A 301 28.59 -43.00 0.20
N GLU A 302 29.63 -42.85 -0.64
CA GLU A 302 30.95 -42.31 -0.24
C GLU A 302 30.90 -40.89 0.31
N GLU A 303 29.87 -40.12 -0.06
CA GLU A 303 29.68 -38.74 0.40
C GLU A 303 28.77 -38.65 1.62
N LEU A 304 27.88 -39.63 1.84
CA LEU A 304 27.14 -39.77 3.10
C LEU A 304 28.09 -39.97 4.29
N GLN A 305 29.28 -40.52 4.06
CA GLN A 305 30.33 -40.71 5.08
C GLN A 305 31.20 -39.47 5.34
N LYS A 306 30.96 -38.34 4.66
CA LYS A 306 31.72 -37.08 4.84
C LYS A 306 30.98 -36.12 5.76
N SER A 307 31.71 -35.21 6.41
CA SER A 307 31.11 -34.25 7.34
C SER A 307 30.30 -33.17 6.63
N PHE A 308 29.36 -32.53 7.34
CA PHE A 308 28.65 -31.36 6.82
C PHE A 308 29.60 -30.22 6.39
N LEU A 309 30.76 -30.08 7.04
CA LEU A 309 31.80 -29.12 6.66
C LEU A 309 32.51 -29.52 5.35
N ASP A 310 32.95 -30.77 5.21
CA ASP A 310 33.62 -31.27 4.00
C ASP A 310 32.73 -31.15 2.75
N LEU A 311 31.42 -31.33 2.93
CA LEU A 311 30.41 -31.21 1.88
C LEU A 311 30.00 -29.76 1.60
N CYS A 312 30.58 -28.78 2.29
CA CYS A 312 30.25 -27.34 2.19
C CYS A 312 28.77 -27.03 2.48
N LEU A 313 28.15 -27.76 3.41
CA LEU A 313 26.75 -27.57 3.83
C LEU A 313 26.60 -26.56 4.99
N THR A 314 27.71 -26.20 5.64
CA THR A 314 27.77 -25.21 6.71
C THR A 314 27.57 -23.77 6.21
N PRO A 315 26.99 -22.86 7.02
CA PRO A 315 26.30 -23.09 8.30
C PRO A 315 24.81 -23.45 8.14
N ASN A 316 24.23 -23.28 6.94
CA ASN A 316 22.83 -23.61 6.64
C ASN A 316 22.74 -24.24 5.25
N CYS A 317 22.05 -25.38 5.11
CA CYS A 317 21.78 -25.98 3.81
C CYS A 317 20.30 -26.34 3.60
N THR A 318 19.92 -26.53 2.35
CA THR A 318 18.62 -27.10 1.97
C THR A 318 18.85 -28.30 1.07
N LEU A 319 18.41 -29.45 1.53
CA LEU A 319 18.51 -30.75 0.88
C LEU A 319 17.10 -31.22 0.49
N LEU A 320 17.02 -32.04 -0.56
CA LEU A 320 15.79 -32.56 -1.12
C LEU A 320 15.89 -34.07 -1.24
N ILE A 321 14.85 -34.78 -0.80
CA ILE A 321 14.76 -36.23 -0.87
C ILE A 321 14.18 -36.62 -2.22
N VAL A 322 14.95 -37.38 -3.00
CA VAL A 322 14.52 -37.99 -4.26
C VAL A 322 14.32 -39.48 -3.99
N GLN A 323 13.07 -39.92 -3.92
CA GLN A 323 12.71 -41.33 -3.85
C GLN A 323 13.14 -42.03 -5.15
N VAL A 324 13.60 -43.29 -5.05
CA VAL A 324 14.19 -44.08 -6.14
C VAL A 324 13.32 -45.28 -6.47
#